data_AF-A0A6I6D651-F1
#
_entry.id   AF-A0A6I6D651-F1
#
_cell.length_a   1.000
_cell.length_b   1.000
_cell.length_c   1.000
_cell.angle_alpha   90.00
_cell.angle_beta   90.00
_cell.angle_gamma   90.00
#
_symmetry.space_group_name_H-M   'P 1'
#
loop_
_entity.id
_entity.type
_entity.pdbx_description
1 polymer ?
#
loop_
_entity_poly.entity_id
_entity_poly.type
_entity_poly.pdbx_seq_one_letter_code
_entity_poly.pdbx_strand_id
1 'polypeptide(L)'
;MSKANDRTSRYQAGSLTLPGAVMLGTGVMIGAGIFALTGQMAEMTGVLFPLAFLSAAVIVGFSAYSYIKISNTWPSAGGIGMYLHKAYGNRLPTAFNALLMYFSMVIAQAFLARTFGSYSVQPFGGDESGLLVPVLGVSLIIAAFVINLLGNRLIQGVASLIGILKIGGIFLFGLAGIWVADSITVDFSSTGDAGTLGNFLGATALGILAFKGFTTITNSGSEVNNPHRNVSRAIVISIAACVVIYSLVGYAVASNLSLAEIIETRDYSLAAAARPALGEYGVWFTVILAMTATAGGILASIFAVSRMLAMLTEMELVPHRHFGMPGSIQKHTLVYTVVLGIFLTAFFDLSRIAALGIVFYLIMDIAIQWGVLRYLRTEVDARAWIPATAIVLNLLALLGFVWVKLNTDPFVIGAAMATMIAIAAAEWVFLRKAGRRHPPVHAEHQTPDHRG
;
A
#
# COMPACT_ATOMS: atom_id res chain seq x y z
N MET A 1 40.85 4.83 -1.55
CA MET A 1 39.53 4.33 -1.13
C MET A 1 38.75 3.91 -2.37
N SER A 2 38.44 2.63 -2.52
CA SER A 2 37.87 2.10 -3.78
C SER A 2 36.41 2.49 -3.94
N LYS A 3 36.03 2.84 -5.18
CA LYS A 3 34.66 3.20 -5.63
C LYS A 3 33.62 2.07 -5.48
N ALA A 4 33.99 0.92 -4.90
CA ALA A 4 33.09 -0.23 -4.76
C ALA A 4 32.21 -0.16 -3.50
N ASN A 5 32.58 0.66 -2.50
CA ASN A 5 31.92 0.64 -1.18
C ASN A 5 30.73 1.60 -1.02
N ASP A 6 30.33 2.32 -2.06
CA ASP A 6 29.24 3.32 -2.00
C ASP A 6 27.91 2.80 -2.60
N ARG A 7 27.85 1.48 -2.87
CA ARG A 7 26.74 0.79 -3.56
C ARG A 7 25.88 -0.06 -2.64
N THR A 8 26.07 0.00 -1.32
CA THR A 8 25.28 -0.79 -0.37
C THR A 8 24.48 0.14 0.54
N SER A 9 23.15 0.03 0.47
CA SER A 9 22.27 0.60 1.48
C SER A 9 22.66 0.04 2.85
N ARG A 10 23.12 0.90 3.76
CA ARG A 10 23.49 0.49 5.13
C ARG A 10 22.23 0.15 5.92
N TYR A 11 21.94 -1.14 6.05
CA TYR A 11 20.87 -1.63 6.92
C TYR A 11 21.40 -1.88 8.33
N GLN A 12 20.63 -1.46 9.35
CA GLN A 12 20.90 -1.82 10.73
C GLN A 12 19.94 -2.93 11.14
N ALA A 13 20.45 -4.16 11.16
CA ALA A 13 19.69 -5.32 11.64
C ALA A 13 19.25 -5.11 13.08
N GLY A 14 17.99 -5.44 13.39
CA GLY A 14 17.42 -5.31 14.73
C GLY A 14 17.13 -3.88 15.20
N SER A 15 17.17 -2.88 14.31
CA SER A 15 16.86 -1.48 14.63
C SER A 15 15.36 -1.22 14.89
N LEU A 16 14.47 -2.09 14.42
CA LEU A 16 13.02 -1.94 14.55
C LEU A 16 12.45 -2.94 15.56
N THR A 17 11.84 -2.43 16.64
CA THR A 17 11.18 -3.29 17.63
C THR A 17 9.84 -3.81 17.11
N LEU A 18 9.29 -4.88 17.70
CA LEU A 18 7.95 -5.37 17.36
C LEU A 18 6.86 -4.28 17.43
N PRO A 19 6.75 -3.47 18.50
CA PRO A 19 5.81 -2.34 18.52
C PRO A 19 6.09 -1.32 17.42
N GLY A 20 7.37 -1.04 17.13
CA GLY A 20 7.77 -0.18 16.02
C GLY A 20 7.30 -0.69 14.67
N ALA A 21 7.43 -2.00 14.42
CA ALA A 21 6.95 -2.65 13.20
C ALA A 21 5.42 -2.62 13.09
N VAL A 22 4.69 -2.80 14.21
CA VAL A 22 3.23 -2.67 14.25
C VAL A 22 2.81 -1.23 13.95
N MET A 23 3.44 -0.23 14.56
CA MET A 23 3.17 1.19 14.30
C MET A 23 3.47 1.59 12.85
N LEU A 24 4.52 1.01 12.26
CA LEU A 24 4.86 1.20 10.86
C LEU A 24 3.77 0.63 9.94
N GLY A 25 3.34 -0.62 10.16
CA GLY A 25 2.31 -1.27 9.35
C GLY A 25 0.95 -0.60 9.48
N THR A 26 0.42 -0.53 10.70
CA THR A 26 -0.85 0.16 10.99
C THR A 26 -0.82 1.62 10.54
N GLY A 27 0.34 2.27 10.65
CA GLY A 27 0.48 3.66 10.30
C GLY A 27 0.27 3.96 8.82
N VAL A 28 0.73 3.08 7.94
CA VAL A 28 0.50 3.17 6.50
C VAL A 28 -0.93 2.76 6.15
N MET A 29 -1.43 1.68 6.77
CA MET A 29 -2.80 1.20 6.54
C MET A 29 -3.81 2.32 6.88
N ILE A 30 -3.80 2.81 8.10
CA ILE A 30 -4.75 3.80 8.62
C ILE A 30 -4.74 5.10 7.81
N GLY A 31 -3.57 5.65 7.48
CA GLY A 31 -3.46 6.96 6.84
C GLY A 31 -4.14 7.03 5.48
N ALA A 32 -4.03 5.99 4.67
CA ALA A 32 -4.66 5.92 3.35
C ALA A 32 -6.06 5.34 3.44
N GLY A 33 -6.21 4.27 4.23
CA GLY A 33 -7.38 3.39 4.19
C GLY A 33 -8.67 4.07 4.56
N ILE A 34 -8.82 4.37 5.86
CA ILE A 34 -10.12 4.73 6.42
C ILE A 34 -10.55 6.15 6.04
N PHE A 35 -9.60 7.09 5.93
CA PHE A 35 -9.91 8.49 5.66
C PHE A 35 -10.41 8.75 4.25
N ALA A 36 -9.95 7.98 3.26
CA ALA A 36 -10.19 8.28 1.84
C ALA A 36 -11.04 7.23 1.12
N LEU A 37 -11.06 5.98 1.60
CA LEU A 37 -11.79 4.91 0.91
C LEU A 37 -13.21 4.72 1.44
N THR A 38 -13.53 5.20 2.64
CA THR A 38 -14.86 5.03 3.24
C THR A 38 -15.96 5.57 2.33
N GLY A 39 -15.88 6.85 1.93
CA GLY A 39 -16.85 7.44 1.01
C GLY A 39 -16.88 6.79 -0.37
N GLN A 40 -15.71 6.46 -0.94
CA GLN A 40 -15.64 5.80 -2.25
C GLN A 40 -16.24 4.39 -2.24
N MET A 41 -16.09 3.65 -1.14
CA MET A 41 -16.71 2.34 -0.98
C MET A 41 -18.22 2.48 -0.80
N ALA A 42 -18.68 3.48 -0.04
CA ALA A 42 -20.11 3.78 0.11
C ALA A 42 -20.76 4.20 -1.22
N GLU A 43 -20.09 5.03 -2.02
CA GLU A 43 -20.53 5.38 -3.38
C GLU A 43 -20.69 4.13 -4.26
N MET A 44 -19.81 3.15 -4.10
CA MET A 44 -19.80 1.95 -4.93
C MET A 44 -20.81 0.90 -4.50
N THR A 45 -20.88 0.55 -3.20
CA THR A 45 -21.70 -0.57 -2.70
C THR A 45 -22.86 -0.13 -1.78
N GLY A 46 -23.07 1.17 -1.63
CA GLY A 46 -24.10 1.74 -0.77
C GLY A 46 -23.87 1.42 0.71
N VAL A 47 -24.95 1.11 1.41
CA VAL A 47 -24.96 0.77 2.84
C VAL A 47 -24.09 -0.45 3.20
N LEU A 48 -23.70 -1.27 2.23
CA LEU A 48 -22.88 -2.47 2.45
C LEU A 48 -21.39 -2.17 2.66
N PHE A 49 -20.94 -0.90 2.58
CA PHE A 49 -19.51 -0.57 2.63
C PHE A 49 -18.77 -1.07 3.90
N PRO A 50 -19.37 -1.11 5.11
CA PRO A 50 -18.69 -1.66 6.28
C PRO A 50 -18.46 -3.18 6.12
N LEU A 51 -19.40 -3.89 5.51
CA LEU A 51 -19.26 -5.31 5.20
C LEU A 51 -18.23 -5.55 4.09
N ALA A 52 -18.13 -4.65 3.11
CA ALA A 52 -17.08 -4.69 2.10
C ALA A 52 -15.68 -4.54 2.73
N PHE A 53 -15.51 -3.67 3.74
CA PHE A 53 -14.27 -3.58 4.52
C PHE A 53 -13.94 -4.90 5.25
N LEU A 54 -14.92 -5.52 5.88
CA LEU A 54 -14.73 -6.83 6.54
C LEU A 54 -14.37 -7.92 5.53
N SER A 55 -15.01 -7.94 4.37
CA SER A 55 -14.67 -8.89 3.30
C SER A 55 -13.23 -8.68 2.82
N ALA A 56 -12.78 -7.43 2.68
CA ALA A 56 -11.41 -7.12 2.30
C ALA A 56 -10.40 -7.63 3.35
N ALA A 57 -10.72 -7.48 4.64
CA ALA A 57 -9.89 -8.02 5.72
C ALA A 57 -9.74 -9.54 5.64
N VAL A 58 -10.82 -10.26 5.29
CA VAL A 58 -10.76 -11.72 5.08
C VAL A 58 -9.82 -12.06 3.93
N ILE A 59 -9.98 -11.41 2.77
CA ILE A 59 -9.12 -11.65 1.61
C ILE A 59 -7.65 -11.36 1.95
N VAL A 60 -7.38 -10.24 2.62
CA VAL A 60 -6.03 -9.87 3.04
C VAL A 60 -5.47 -10.85 4.07
N GLY A 61 -6.29 -11.39 4.96
CA GLY A 61 -5.87 -12.44 5.89
C GLY A 61 -5.36 -13.69 5.18
N PHE A 62 -6.06 -14.12 4.12
CA PHE A 62 -5.59 -15.21 3.24
C PHE A 62 -4.29 -14.84 2.51
N SER A 63 -4.20 -13.64 1.92
CA SER A 63 -2.98 -13.21 1.23
C SER A 63 -1.79 -13.12 2.18
N ALA A 64 -1.98 -12.56 3.38
CA ALA A 64 -0.96 -12.34 4.40
C ALA A 64 -0.27 -13.64 4.84
N TYR A 65 -0.95 -14.79 4.78
CA TYR A 65 -0.35 -16.09 5.09
C TYR A 65 0.91 -16.36 4.27
N SER A 66 0.86 -16.14 2.95
CA SER A 66 2.01 -16.36 2.07
C SER A 66 3.15 -15.42 2.40
N TYR A 67 2.86 -14.13 2.64
CA TYR A 67 3.88 -13.17 3.07
C TYR A 67 4.52 -13.59 4.39
N ILE A 68 3.73 -13.99 5.39
CA ILE A 68 4.24 -14.45 6.68
C ILE A 68 5.17 -15.65 6.53
N LYS A 69 4.77 -16.65 5.71
CA LYS A 69 5.58 -17.84 5.46
C LYS A 69 6.91 -17.48 4.79
N ILE A 70 6.89 -16.68 3.73
CA ILE A 70 8.11 -16.24 3.03
C ILE A 70 8.98 -15.36 3.94
N SER A 71 8.40 -14.38 4.64
CA SER A 71 9.11 -13.49 5.56
C SER A 71 9.76 -14.25 6.71
N ASN A 72 9.12 -15.31 7.21
CA ASN A 72 9.70 -16.15 8.26
C ASN A 72 10.87 -17.00 7.71
N THR A 73 10.80 -17.49 6.48
CA THR A 73 11.93 -18.23 5.88
C THR A 73 13.08 -17.30 5.48
N TRP A 74 12.78 -16.14 4.89
CA TRP A 74 13.76 -15.17 4.41
C TRP A 74 13.38 -13.72 4.77
N PRO A 75 13.68 -13.28 6.01
CA PRO A 75 13.52 -11.87 6.37
C PRO A 75 14.49 -11.01 5.55
N SER A 76 13.97 -9.98 4.87
CA SER A 76 14.75 -9.15 3.95
C SER A 76 14.35 -7.68 3.99
N ALA A 77 15.32 -6.79 3.80
CA ALA A 77 15.11 -5.36 3.58
C ALA A 77 14.61 -5.01 2.16
N GLY A 78 14.59 -6.00 1.25
CA GLY A 78 14.02 -5.89 -0.10
C GLY A 78 12.57 -6.37 -0.21
N GLY A 79 12.03 -6.93 0.88
CA GLY A 79 10.67 -7.46 1.01
C GLY A 79 10.15 -8.16 -0.24
N ILE A 80 9.11 -7.59 -0.84
CA ILE A 80 8.39 -8.20 -1.97
C ILE A 80 9.27 -8.45 -3.20
N GLY A 81 10.20 -7.54 -3.50
CA GLY A 81 11.13 -7.75 -4.62
C GLY A 81 11.96 -9.02 -4.44
N MET A 82 12.41 -9.28 -3.21
CA MET A 82 13.13 -10.51 -2.87
C MET A 82 12.23 -11.74 -2.95
N TYR A 83 10.96 -11.63 -2.56
CA TYR A 83 10.01 -12.75 -2.58
C TYR A 83 9.72 -13.19 -4.02
N LEU A 84 9.50 -12.22 -4.91
CA LEU A 84 9.34 -12.48 -6.34
C LEU A 84 10.62 -13.09 -6.94
N HIS A 85 11.79 -12.60 -6.54
CA HIS A 85 13.05 -13.18 -7.01
C HIS A 85 13.24 -14.63 -6.52
N LYS A 86 12.90 -14.94 -5.27
CA LYS A 86 12.90 -16.34 -4.78
C LYS A 86 11.96 -17.23 -5.60
N ALA A 87 10.76 -16.76 -5.91
CA ALA A 87 9.77 -17.54 -6.64
C ALA A 87 10.12 -17.73 -8.13
N TYR A 88 10.62 -16.69 -8.81
CA TYR A 88 10.69 -16.66 -10.27
C TYR A 88 12.12 -16.51 -10.84
N GLY A 89 13.11 -16.18 -9.99
CA GLY A 89 14.51 -15.95 -10.35
C GLY A 89 14.75 -14.59 -11.02
N ASN A 90 15.86 -14.43 -11.73
CA ASN A 90 16.15 -13.22 -12.53
C ASN A 90 15.48 -13.27 -13.91
N ARG A 91 14.14 -13.21 -13.91
CA ARG A 91 13.33 -13.32 -15.13
C ARG A 91 12.29 -12.20 -15.21
N LEU A 92 11.68 -12.07 -16.39
CA LEU A 92 10.65 -11.08 -16.66
C LEU A 92 9.50 -11.07 -15.63
N PRO A 93 8.96 -12.21 -15.14
CA PRO A 93 7.91 -12.18 -14.12
C PRO A 93 8.34 -11.48 -12.83
N THR A 94 9.61 -11.59 -12.44
CA THR A 94 10.14 -10.92 -11.24
C THR A 94 10.17 -9.41 -11.44
N ALA A 95 10.81 -8.94 -12.51
CA ALA A 95 10.94 -7.52 -12.81
C ALA A 95 9.56 -6.86 -13.00
N PHE A 96 8.69 -7.50 -13.79
CA PHE A 96 7.33 -7.02 -14.04
C PHE A 96 6.53 -6.85 -12.75
N ASN A 97 6.39 -7.91 -11.94
CA ASN A 97 5.59 -7.86 -10.71
C ASN A 97 6.23 -6.95 -9.64
N ALA A 98 7.55 -6.88 -9.58
CA ALA A 98 8.23 -5.99 -8.64
C ALA A 98 8.00 -4.53 -9.02
N LEU A 99 7.95 -4.20 -10.31
CA LEU A 99 7.56 -2.88 -10.79
C LEU A 99 6.07 -2.59 -10.56
N LEU A 100 5.17 -3.56 -10.75
CA LEU A 100 3.76 -3.37 -10.36
C LEU A 100 3.63 -3.00 -8.89
N MET A 101 4.38 -3.67 -8.00
CA MET A 101 4.42 -3.29 -6.58
C MET A 101 4.98 -1.88 -6.40
N TYR A 102 6.11 -1.55 -7.04
CA TYR A 102 6.71 -0.21 -6.99
C TYR A 102 5.70 0.87 -7.39
N PHE A 103 5.10 0.78 -8.58
CA PHE A 103 4.10 1.73 -9.06
C PHE A 103 2.90 1.80 -8.13
N SER A 104 2.39 0.66 -7.66
CA SER A 104 1.29 0.62 -6.69
C SER A 104 1.64 1.33 -5.37
N MET A 105 2.89 1.27 -4.91
CA MET A 105 3.31 2.01 -3.71
C MET A 105 3.52 3.51 -3.97
N VAL A 106 4.00 3.92 -5.14
CA VAL A 106 4.06 5.35 -5.52
C VAL A 106 2.65 5.94 -5.64
N ILE A 107 1.73 5.19 -6.24
CA ILE A 107 0.32 5.57 -6.34
C ILE A 107 -0.30 5.74 -4.95
N ALA A 108 0.03 4.86 -3.98
CA ALA A 108 -0.42 5.01 -2.61
C ALA A 108 0.10 6.31 -1.94
N GLN A 109 1.29 6.81 -2.31
CA GLN A 109 1.79 8.10 -1.82
C GLN A 109 0.99 9.27 -2.40
N ALA A 110 0.70 9.23 -3.70
CA ALA A 110 -0.15 10.23 -4.34
C ALA A 110 -1.57 10.21 -3.76
N PHE A 111 -2.08 9.03 -3.43
CA PHE A 111 -3.37 8.86 -2.79
C PHE A 111 -3.40 9.54 -1.42
N LEU A 112 -2.42 9.24 -0.56
CA LEU A 112 -2.26 9.91 0.74
C LEU A 112 -2.14 11.44 0.60
N ALA A 113 -1.43 11.92 -0.43
CA ALA A 113 -1.23 13.35 -0.67
C ALA A 113 -2.53 14.05 -1.05
N ARG A 114 -3.34 13.44 -1.93
CA ARG A 114 -4.67 13.92 -2.26
C ARG A 114 -5.59 13.91 -1.05
N THR A 115 -5.57 12.85 -0.25
CA THR A 115 -6.33 12.79 1.02
C THR A 115 -5.94 13.92 1.95
N PHE A 116 -4.65 14.19 2.13
CA PHE A 116 -4.18 15.32 2.92
C PHE A 116 -4.78 16.64 2.41
N GLY A 117 -4.72 16.87 1.09
CA GLY A 117 -5.31 18.05 0.46
C GLY A 117 -6.81 18.17 0.73
N SER A 118 -7.58 17.10 0.51
CA SER A 118 -9.04 17.08 0.71
C SER A 118 -9.45 17.38 2.15
N TYR A 119 -8.74 16.84 3.14
CA TYR A 119 -9.01 17.17 4.55
C TYR A 119 -8.55 18.57 4.93
N SER A 120 -7.45 19.07 4.35
CA SER A 120 -6.89 20.38 4.71
C SER A 120 -7.78 21.56 4.28
N VAL A 121 -8.50 21.43 3.17
CA VAL A 121 -9.38 22.49 2.65
C VAL A 121 -10.75 22.52 3.32
N GLN A 122 -11.17 21.39 3.92
CA GLN A 122 -12.53 21.22 4.43
C GLN A 122 -12.92 22.28 5.48
N PRO A 123 -12.10 22.62 6.49
CA PRO A 123 -12.48 23.62 7.49
C PRO A 123 -12.64 25.04 6.93
N PHE A 124 -12.14 25.29 5.71
CA PHE A 124 -12.16 26.58 5.04
C PHE A 124 -13.26 26.68 3.98
N GLY A 125 -14.22 25.75 3.97
CA GLY A 125 -15.33 25.72 3.01
C GLY A 125 -15.09 24.85 1.78
N GLY A 126 -14.00 24.08 1.74
CA GLY A 126 -13.69 23.16 0.64
C GLY A 126 -12.79 23.78 -0.45
N ASP A 127 -12.75 23.14 -1.62
CA ASP A 127 -11.93 23.56 -2.77
C ASP A 127 -12.81 23.80 -4.00
N GLU A 128 -13.43 24.98 -4.07
CA GLU A 128 -14.26 25.37 -5.21
C GLU A 128 -13.49 25.40 -6.53
N SER A 129 -12.18 25.69 -6.47
CA SER A 129 -11.31 25.78 -7.64
C SER A 129 -10.86 24.43 -8.19
N GLY A 130 -10.91 23.37 -7.37
CA GLY A 130 -10.31 22.06 -7.64
C GLY A 130 -8.76 22.06 -7.67
N LEU A 131 -8.11 23.19 -7.39
CA LEU A 131 -6.66 23.38 -7.47
C LEU A 131 -5.97 23.30 -6.11
N LEU A 132 -6.66 23.61 -5.00
CA LEU A 132 -6.03 23.62 -3.68
C LEU A 132 -5.66 22.22 -3.21
N VAL A 133 -6.54 21.23 -3.43
CA VAL A 133 -6.28 19.83 -3.07
C VAL A 133 -4.98 19.29 -3.71
N PRO A 134 -4.78 19.36 -5.05
CA PRO A 134 -3.52 18.89 -5.65
C PRO A 134 -2.32 19.73 -5.22
N VAL A 135 -2.45 21.06 -5.08
CA VAL A 135 -1.35 21.94 -4.64
C VAL A 135 -0.87 21.59 -3.23
N LEU A 136 -1.79 21.41 -2.29
CA LEU A 136 -1.46 21.02 -0.91
C LEU A 136 -0.86 19.60 -0.85
N GLY A 137 -1.41 18.67 -1.64
CA GLY A 137 -0.85 17.32 -1.75
C GLY A 137 0.59 17.31 -2.30
N VAL A 138 0.84 18.03 -3.40
CA VAL A 138 2.19 18.18 -3.98
C VAL A 138 3.14 18.84 -2.98
N SER A 139 2.69 19.88 -2.29
CA SER A 139 3.46 20.57 -1.25
C SER A 139 3.88 19.61 -0.13
N LEU A 140 2.98 18.72 0.30
CA LEU A 140 3.29 17.68 1.28
C LEU A 140 4.34 16.69 0.77
N ILE A 141 4.25 16.23 -0.48
CA ILE A 141 5.25 15.33 -1.07
C ILE A 141 6.63 16.00 -1.12
N ILE A 142 6.69 17.27 -1.53
CA ILE A 142 7.94 18.05 -1.55
C ILE A 142 8.51 18.20 -0.14
N ALA A 143 7.68 18.53 0.85
CA ALA A 143 8.12 18.63 2.24
C ALA A 143 8.66 17.28 2.75
N ALA A 144 7.95 16.18 2.50
CA ALA A 144 8.38 14.83 2.86
C ALA A 144 9.70 14.43 2.17
N PHE A 145 9.89 14.84 0.91
CA PHE A 145 11.14 14.63 0.18
C PHE A 145 12.31 15.38 0.82
N VAL A 146 12.15 16.67 1.14
CA VAL A 146 13.18 17.48 1.80
C VAL A 146 13.54 16.86 3.17
N ILE A 147 12.54 16.48 3.96
CA ILE A 147 12.75 15.83 5.25
C ILE A 147 13.53 14.51 5.10
N ASN A 148 13.20 13.70 4.07
CA ASN A 148 13.93 12.46 3.76
C ASN A 148 15.39 12.71 3.37
N LEU A 149 15.68 13.79 2.64
CA LEU A 149 17.06 14.15 2.28
C LEU A 149 17.90 14.59 3.48
N LEU A 150 17.28 15.23 4.49
CA LEU A 150 17.96 15.71 5.69
C LEU A 150 18.32 14.59 6.68
N GLY A 151 17.85 13.35 6.47
CA GLY A 151 18.32 12.15 7.18
C GLY A 151 18.18 12.23 8.71
N ASN A 152 17.17 12.92 9.22
CA ASN A 152 17.16 13.36 10.60
C ASN A 152 16.69 12.24 11.57
N ARG A 153 17.56 11.81 12.50
CA ARG A 153 17.23 10.81 13.54
C ARG A 153 16.10 11.26 14.47
N LEU A 154 15.86 12.57 14.59
CA LEU A 154 14.76 13.15 15.36
C LEU A 154 13.37 12.70 14.86
N ILE A 155 13.26 12.24 13.61
CA ILE A 155 12.00 11.81 13.00
C ILE A 155 11.45 10.52 13.63
N GLN A 156 12.30 9.59 14.07
CA GLN A 156 11.84 8.29 14.57
C GLN A 156 11.02 8.41 15.87
N GLY A 157 11.44 9.27 16.81
CA GLY A 157 10.73 9.48 18.07
C GLY A 157 9.38 10.17 17.86
N VAL A 158 9.36 11.23 17.03
CA VAL A 158 8.14 11.99 16.72
C VAL A 158 7.14 11.14 15.94
N ALA A 159 7.61 10.33 14.98
CA ALA A 159 6.75 9.43 14.21
C ALA A 159 6.07 8.36 15.08
N SER A 160 6.76 7.85 16.10
CA SER A 160 6.19 6.90 17.06
C SER A 160 5.06 7.53 17.89
N LEU A 161 5.26 8.76 18.40
CA LEU A 161 4.24 9.46 19.18
C LEU A 161 3.00 9.77 18.33
N ILE A 162 3.20 10.30 17.12
CA ILE A 162 2.12 10.53 16.14
C ILE A 162 1.40 9.21 15.81
N GLY A 163 2.15 8.10 15.73
CA GLY A 163 1.62 6.77 15.50
C GLY A 163 0.65 6.30 16.59
N ILE A 164 0.98 6.54 17.86
CA ILE A 164 0.11 6.19 18.99
C ILE A 164 -1.12 7.10 19.00
N LEU A 165 -0.92 8.42 18.84
CA LEU A 165 -2.00 9.40 18.85
C LEU A 165 -3.03 9.13 17.75
N LYS A 166 -2.60 8.76 16.54
CA LYS A 166 -3.54 8.46 15.44
C LYS A 166 -4.33 7.17 15.66
N ILE A 167 -3.70 6.10 16.15
CA ILE A 167 -4.38 4.84 16.42
C ILE A 167 -5.40 5.04 17.55
N GLY A 168 -4.97 5.67 18.65
CA GLY A 168 -5.84 5.98 19.78
C GLY A 168 -6.95 6.94 19.41
N GLY A 169 -6.64 8.01 18.67
CA GLY A 169 -7.61 9.02 18.25
C GLY A 169 -8.72 8.45 17.36
N ILE A 170 -8.38 7.58 16.40
CA ILE A 170 -9.38 6.97 15.52
C ILE A 170 -10.20 5.91 16.27
N PHE A 171 -9.57 5.17 17.16
CA PHE A 171 -10.27 4.22 18.02
C PHE A 171 -11.28 4.93 18.93
N LEU A 172 -10.88 6.02 19.58
CA LEU A 172 -11.78 6.84 20.38
C LEU A 172 -12.89 7.49 19.53
N PHE A 173 -12.55 7.96 18.33
CA PHE A 173 -13.50 8.51 17.38
C PHE A 173 -14.62 7.51 17.04
N GLY A 174 -14.26 6.29 16.64
CA GLY A 174 -15.29 5.30 16.29
C GLY A 174 -16.10 4.83 17.51
N LEU A 175 -15.51 4.76 18.71
CA LEU A 175 -16.26 4.45 19.94
C LEU A 175 -17.27 5.56 20.26
N ALA A 176 -16.83 6.82 20.20
CA ALA A 176 -17.70 7.97 20.42
C ALA A 176 -18.81 8.03 19.38
N GLY A 177 -18.50 7.82 18.09
CA GLY A 177 -19.49 7.81 17.03
C GLY A 177 -20.56 6.72 17.20
N ILE A 178 -20.18 5.51 17.62
CA ILE A 178 -21.16 4.45 17.93
C ILE A 178 -21.97 4.78 19.18
N TRP A 179 -21.34 5.38 20.21
CA TRP A 179 -22.00 5.70 21.46
C TRP A 179 -23.03 6.84 21.34
N VAL A 180 -22.75 7.83 20.50
CA VAL A 180 -23.65 8.98 20.26
C VAL A 180 -24.75 8.66 19.24
N ALA A 181 -24.58 7.62 18.41
CA ALA A 181 -25.57 7.28 17.39
C ALA A 181 -26.92 6.88 18.01
N ASP A 182 -28.01 7.48 17.51
CA ASP A 182 -29.39 7.18 17.93
C ASP A 182 -29.78 5.71 17.66
N SER A 183 -29.16 5.10 16.64
CA SER A 183 -29.26 3.66 16.39
C SER A 183 -27.97 3.10 15.79
N ILE A 184 -27.56 1.93 16.29
CA ILE A 184 -26.41 1.18 15.77
C ILE A 184 -26.86 0.23 14.63
N THR A 185 -28.16 0.07 14.43
CA THR A 185 -28.74 -0.80 13.39
C THR A 185 -28.59 -0.17 12.02
N VAL A 186 -27.56 -0.57 11.28
CA VAL A 186 -27.45 -0.28 9.85
C VAL A 186 -28.39 -1.23 9.11
N ASP A 187 -29.37 -0.68 8.40
CA ASP A 187 -30.23 -1.46 7.53
C ASP A 187 -29.47 -1.85 6.26
N PHE A 188 -29.08 -3.13 6.18
CA PHE A 188 -28.42 -3.70 5.00
C PHE A 188 -29.40 -4.28 3.98
N SER A 189 -30.72 -4.19 4.21
CA SER A 189 -31.73 -4.77 3.30
C SER A 189 -32.05 -3.87 2.11
N SER A 190 -31.85 -2.56 2.25
CA SER A 190 -32.14 -1.53 1.25
C SER A 190 -30.90 -1.17 0.40
N THR A 191 -30.36 -2.16 -0.31
CA THR A 191 -29.09 -2.02 -1.03
C THR A 191 -29.19 -1.29 -2.38
N GLY A 192 -30.40 -1.18 -2.96
CA GLY A 192 -30.63 -0.57 -4.27
C GLY A 192 -29.77 -1.18 -5.39
N ASP A 193 -29.55 -0.43 -6.47
CA ASP A 193 -28.67 -0.84 -7.58
C ASP A 193 -27.18 -0.95 -7.17
N ALA A 194 -26.80 -0.32 -6.04
CA ALA A 194 -25.46 -0.40 -5.48
C ALA A 194 -25.16 -1.78 -4.87
N GLY A 195 -26.18 -2.57 -4.53
CA GLY A 195 -26.06 -3.89 -3.89
C GLY A 195 -25.61 -5.04 -4.79
N THR A 196 -25.30 -4.80 -6.06
CA THR A 196 -24.87 -5.89 -6.97
C THR A 196 -23.57 -6.52 -6.51
N LEU A 197 -23.39 -7.82 -6.81
CA LEU A 197 -22.18 -8.55 -6.46
C LEU A 197 -20.91 -7.91 -7.05
N GLY A 198 -21.00 -7.35 -8.27
CA GLY A 198 -19.88 -6.66 -8.92
C GLY A 198 -19.46 -5.40 -8.15
N ASN A 199 -20.41 -4.58 -7.74
CA ASN A 199 -20.17 -3.38 -6.95
C ASN A 199 -19.60 -3.71 -5.56
N PHE A 200 -20.15 -4.73 -4.89
CA PHE A 200 -19.63 -5.20 -3.62
C PHE A 200 -18.17 -5.65 -3.75
N LEU A 201 -17.85 -6.51 -4.74
CA LEU A 201 -16.49 -6.97 -5.00
C LEU A 201 -15.54 -5.82 -5.40
N GLY A 202 -16.03 -4.82 -6.12
CA GLY A 202 -15.27 -3.61 -6.42
C GLY A 202 -14.94 -2.81 -5.16
N ALA A 203 -15.93 -2.63 -4.26
CA ALA A 203 -15.71 -1.96 -2.99
C ALA A 203 -14.76 -2.78 -2.10
N THR A 204 -14.89 -4.10 -2.09
CA THR A 204 -13.95 -5.02 -1.44
C THR A 204 -12.52 -4.81 -1.96
N ALA A 205 -12.33 -4.68 -3.28
CA ALA A 205 -11.02 -4.40 -3.86
C ALA A 205 -10.44 -3.07 -3.33
N LEU A 206 -11.23 -1.99 -3.29
CA LEU A 206 -10.81 -0.75 -2.64
C LEU A 206 -10.46 -1.00 -1.16
N GLY A 207 -11.26 -1.76 -0.42
CA GLY A 207 -10.95 -2.14 0.96
C GLY A 207 -9.61 -2.88 1.10
N ILE A 208 -9.24 -3.75 0.14
CA ILE A 208 -7.94 -4.44 0.15
C ILE A 208 -6.79 -3.43 0.09
N LEU A 209 -6.96 -2.33 -0.66
CA LEU A 209 -5.97 -1.24 -0.72
C LEU A 209 -5.74 -0.63 0.66
N ALA A 210 -6.78 -0.50 1.49
CA ALA A 210 -6.66 0.00 2.87
C ALA A 210 -5.78 -0.89 3.75
N PHE A 211 -5.91 -2.21 3.60
CA PHE A 211 -5.17 -3.17 4.42
C PHE A 211 -3.76 -3.47 3.89
N LYS A 212 -3.46 -3.22 2.61
CA LYS A 212 -2.16 -3.50 1.97
C LYS A 212 -0.93 -3.00 2.77
N GLY A 213 -1.07 -1.96 3.59
CA GLY A 213 0.06 -1.35 4.30
C GLY A 213 0.93 -2.30 5.15
N PHE A 214 0.43 -3.49 5.51
CA PHE A 214 1.25 -4.55 6.14
C PHE A 214 2.48 -4.94 5.29
N THR A 215 2.42 -4.78 3.97
CA THR A 215 3.54 -5.05 3.06
C THR A 215 4.76 -4.16 3.34
N THR A 216 4.57 -2.99 3.93
CA THR A 216 5.68 -2.13 4.37
C THR A 216 6.51 -2.81 5.46
N ILE A 217 5.89 -3.61 6.33
CA ILE A 217 6.60 -4.42 7.33
C ILE A 217 7.51 -5.43 6.63
N THR A 218 7.02 -6.07 5.57
CA THR A 218 7.80 -7.07 4.80
C THR A 218 9.04 -6.45 4.14
N ASN A 219 8.95 -5.17 3.74
CA ASN A 219 10.08 -4.42 3.17
C ASN A 219 11.12 -3.99 4.23
N SER A 220 10.78 -4.02 5.52
CA SER A 220 11.70 -3.79 6.63
C SER A 220 12.00 -5.09 7.39
N GLY A 221 11.79 -6.26 6.77
CA GLY A 221 11.83 -7.55 7.47
C GLY A 221 13.14 -7.83 8.19
N SER A 222 14.29 -7.50 7.61
CA SER A 222 15.61 -7.71 8.24
C SER A 222 15.98 -6.65 9.30
N GLU A 223 15.24 -5.55 9.38
CA GLU A 223 15.44 -4.51 10.40
C GLU A 223 14.68 -4.84 11.68
N VAL A 224 13.66 -5.68 11.60
CA VAL A 224 12.88 -6.12 12.76
C VAL A 224 13.74 -6.98 13.69
N ASN A 225 13.70 -6.69 14.99
CA ASN A 225 14.36 -7.51 16.00
C ASN A 225 13.75 -8.92 16.05
N ASN A 226 14.56 -9.98 16.13
CA ASN A 226 14.08 -11.37 16.05
C ASN A 226 13.13 -11.61 14.85
N PRO A 227 13.59 -11.34 13.61
CA PRO A 227 12.70 -11.10 12.47
C PRO A 227 11.85 -12.31 12.09
N HIS A 228 12.38 -13.53 12.21
CA HIS A 228 11.65 -14.79 11.99
C HIS A 228 10.34 -14.89 12.81
N ARG A 229 10.33 -14.37 14.05
CA ARG A 229 9.12 -14.36 14.89
C ARG A 229 8.34 -13.06 14.81
N ASN A 230 9.05 -11.93 14.85
CA ASN A 230 8.42 -10.63 15.04
C ASN A 230 7.84 -10.03 13.77
N VAL A 231 8.34 -10.38 12.57
CA VAL A 231 7.69 -9.95 11.32
C VAL A 231 6.29 -10.53 11.21
N SER A 232 6.14 -11.84 11.49
CA SER A 232 4.85 -12.52 11.53
C SER A 232 3.89 -11.87 12.52
N ARG A 233 4.33 -11.69 13.77
CA ARG A 233 3.54 -11.02 14.82
C ARG A 233 3.13 -9.61 14.42
N ALA A 234 4.05 -8.84 13.85
CA ALA A 234 3.78 -7.47 13.42
C ALA A 234 2.69 -7.43 12.34
N ILE A 235 2.74 -8.32 11.34
CA ILE A 235 1.72 -8.40 10.28
C ILE A 235 0.35 -8.76 10.88
N VAL A 236 0.28 -9.82 11.69
CA VAL A 236 -1.00 -10.29 12.27
C VAL A 236 -1.61 -9.26 13.20
N ILE A 237 -0.81 -8.67 14.11
CA ILE A 237 -1.29 -7.64 15.05
C ILE A 237 -1.75 -6.40 14.28
N SER A 238 -1.02 -5.98 13.24
CA SER A 238 -1.39 -4.79 12.46
C SER A 238 -2.70 -5.00 11.70
N ILE A 239 -2.87 -6.15 11.05
CA ILE A 239 -4.10 -6.49 10.34
C ILE A 239 -5.26 -6.53 11.34
N ALA A 240 -5.14 -7.29 12.44
CA ALA A 240 -6.20 -7.42 13.43
C ALA A 240 -6.61 -6.07 14.04
N ALA A 241 -5.63 -5.22 14.40
CA ALA A 241 -5.89 -3.88 14.90
C ALA A 241 -6.65 -3.02 13.86
N CYS A 242 -6.25 -3.07 12.59
CA CYS A 242 -6.95 -2.34 11.54
C CYS A 242 -8.35 -2.90 11.26
N VAL A 243 -8.58 -4.22 11.38
CA VAL A 243 -9.93 -4.79 11.25
C VAL A 243 -10.85 -4.18 12.30
N VAL A 244 -10.42 -4.17 13.56
CA VAL A 244 -11.20 -3.59 14.65
C VAL A 244 -11.47 -2.11 14.38
N ILE A 245 -10.43 -1.34 14.08
CA ILE A 245 -10.54 0.12 13.86
C ILE A 245 -11.42 0.43 12.65
N TYR A 246 -11.24 -0.23 11.51
CA TYR A 246 -12.01 0.06 10.30
C TYR A 246 -13.46 -0.37 10.43
N SER A 247 -13.72 -1.47 11.12
CA SER A 247 -15.10 -1.88 11.42
C SER A 247 -15.76 -0.82 12.29
N LEU A 248 -15.14 -0.49 13.43
CA LEU A 248 -15.63 0.51 14.37
C LEU A 248 -15.93 1.85 13.68
N VAL A 249 -14.99 2.35 12.88
CA VAL A 249 -15.17 3.62 12.15
C VAL A 249 -16.19 3.50 11.02
N GLY A 250 -16.19 2.39 10.27
CA GLY A 250 -17.16 2.15 9.19
C GLY A 250 -18.59 2.14 9.71
N TYR A 251 -18.84 1.46 10.83
CA TYR A 251 -20.13 1.48 11.51
C TYR A 251 -20.44 2.86 12.09
N ALA A 252 -19.48 3.54 12.73
CA ALA A 252 -19.68 4.90 13.24
C ALA A 252 -20.12 5.86 12.12
N VAL A 253 -19.48 5.82 10.95
CA VAL A 253 -19.86 6.65 9.80
C VAL A 253 -21.25 6.26 9.28
N ALA A 254 -21.53 4.97 9.13
CA ALA A 254 -22.83 4.48 8.65
C ALA A 254 -23.99 4.81 9.60
N SER A 255 -23.72 4.92 10.90
CA SER A 255 -24.74 5.24 11.91
C SER A 255 -24.95 6.75 12.13
N ASN A 256 -24.00 7.61 11.73
CA ASN A 256 -24.07 9.05 11.97
C ASN A 256 -24.38 9.88 10.71
N LEU A 257 -24.25 9.31 9.51
CA LEU A 257 -24.54 9.98 8.25
C LEU A 257 -25.48 9.13 7.40
N SER A 258 -26.38 9.79 6.67
CA SER A 258 -27.12 9.15 5.59
C SER A 258 -26.17 8.76 4.45
N LEU A 259 -26.55 7.75 3.65
CA LEU A 259 -25.75 7.34 2.50
C LEU A 259 -25.49 8.50 1.52
N ALA A 260 -26.48 9.38 1.33
CA ALA A 260 -26.34 10.55 0.49
C ALA A 260 -25.26 11.51 1.00
N GLU A 261 -25.23 11.79 2.31
CA GLU A 261 -24.20 12.64 2.92
C GLU A 261 -22.80 12.01 2.87
N ILE A 262 -22.71 10.67 3.01
CA ILE A 262 -21.43 9.96 2.87
C ILE A 262 -20.89 10.09 1.44
N ILE A 263 -21.77 10.01 0.44
CA ILE A 263 -21.40 10.15 -0.97
C ILE A 263 -21.09 11.61 -1.31
N GLU A 264 -21.82 12.57 -0.75
CA GLU A 264 -21.56 14.01 -0.97
C GLU A 264 -20.19 14.42 -0.37
N THR A 265 -19.90 13.98 0.84
CA THR A 265 -18.66 14.32 1.57
C THR A 265 -17.49 13.38 1.26
N ARG A 266 -17.66 12.48 0.28
CA ARG A 266 -16.84 11.33 -0.08
C ARG A 266 -15.38 11.34 0.38
N ASP A 267 -14.63 12.36 -0.02
CA ASP A 267 -13.17 12.44 0.15
C ASP A 267 -12.75 12.82 1.58
N TYR A 268 -13.69 13.22 2.44
CA TYR A 268 -13.50 13.58 3.85
C TYR A 268 -14.60 13.03 4.78
N SER A 269 -15.29 11.96 4.38
CA SER A 269 -16.51 11.46 5.04
C SER A 269 -16.36 11.17 6.55
N LEU A 270 -15.16 10.80 7.02
CA LEU A 270 -14.90 10.63 8.46
C LEU A 270 -15.01 11.96 9.23
N ALA A 271 -14.46 13.04 8.69
CA ALA A 271 -14.57 14.35 9.33
C ALA A 271 -16.02 14.83 9.32
N ALA A 272 -16.76 14.58 8.23
CA ALA A 272 -18.19 14.87 8.18
C ALA A 272 -18.98 14.10 9.24
N ALA A 273 -18.69 12.81 9.42
CA ALA A 273 -19.35 11.97 10.43
C ALA A 273 -19.04 12.39 11.88
N ALA A 274 -17.97 13.17 12.10
CA ALA A 274 -17.65 13.74 13.40
C ALA A 274 -18.59 14.88 13.80
N ARG A 275 -19.21 15.56 12.83
CA ARG A 275 -20.03 16.75 13.09
C ARG A 275 -21.30 16.42 13.87
N PRO A 276 -22.12 15.41 13.50
CA PRO A 276 -23.29 15.03 14.30
C PRO A 276 -22.92 14.52 15.70
N ALA A 277 -21.79 13.80 15.81
CA ALA A 277 -21.39 13.16 17.06
C ALA A 277 -20.71 14.10 18.07
N LEU A 278 -19.89 15.04 17.59
CA LEU A 278 -18.94 15.82 18.41
C LEU A 278 -18.89 17.32 18.02
N GLY A 279 -19.74 17.77 17.09
CA GLY A 279 -19.75 19.13 16.58
C GLY A 279 -18.47 19.51 15.83
N GLU A 280 -18.23 20.82 15.67
CA GLU A 280 -17.08 21.33 14.92
C GLU A 280 -15.72 20.96 15.56
N TYR A 281 -15.66 20.78 16.89
CA TYR A 281 -14.45 20.28 17.55
C TYR A 281 -14.08 18.86 17.06
N GLY A 282 -15.07 18.00 16.86
CA GLY A 282 -14.87 16.66 16.30
C GLY A 282 -14.37 16.68 14.85
N VAL A 283 -14.89 17.62 14.05
CA VAL A 283 -14.44 17.84 12.68
C VAL A 283 -12.97 18.25 12.66
N TRP A 284 -12.60 19.31 13.39
CA TRP A 284 -11.21 19.78 13.47
C TRP A 284 -10.26 18.72 14.01
N PHE A 285 -10.67 17.98 15.03
CA PHE A 285 -9.90 16.86 15.57
C PHE A 285 -9.61 15.82 14.49
N THR A 286 -10.66 15.37 13.79
CA THR A 286 -10.53 14.36 12.72
C THR A 286 -9.71 14.87 11.53
N VAL A 287 -9.81 16.15 11.19
CA VAL A 287 -8.98 16.78 10.14
C VAL A 287 -7.51 16.77 10.51
N ILE A 288 -7.15 17.25 11.71
CA ILE A 288 -5.75 17.23 12.18
C ILE A 288 -5.23 15.80 12.24
N LEU A 289 -6.06 14.86 12.69
CA LEU A 289 -5.72 13.44 12.75
C LEU A 289 -5.45 12.85 11.35
N ALA A 290 -6.29 13.16 10.38
CA ALA A 290 -6.13 12.73 8.98
C ALA A 290 -4.86 13.34 8.36
N MET A 291 -4.64 14.64 8.57
CA MET A 291 -3.46 15.36 8.06
C MET A 291 -2.16 14.79 8.63
N THR A 292 -2.10 14.54 9.94
CA THR A 292 -0.91 13.96 10.58
C THR A 292 -0.71 12.49 10.18
N ALA A 293 -1.78 11.72 10.03
CA ALA A 293 -1.72 10.32 9.59
C ALA A 293 -1.22 10.20 8.15
N THR A 294 -1.73 11.03 7.24
CA THR A 294 -1.33 11.06 5.83
C THR A 294 0.10 11.54 5.65
N ALA A 295 0.49 12.64 6.32
CA ALA A 295 1.87 13.15 6.30
C ALA A 295 2.89 12.10 6.80
N GLY A 296 2.60 11.45 7.92
CA GLY A 296 3.45 10.38 8.46
C GLY A 296 3.53 9.17 7.52
N GLY A 297 2.40 8.79 6.89
CA GLY A 297 2.34 7.70 5.92
C GLY A 297 3.20 7.97 4.67
N ILE A 298 3.14 9.18 4.11
CA ILE A 298 3.94 9.59 2.96
C ILE A 298 5.43 9.59 3.32
N LEU A 299 5.79 10.17 4.47
CA LEU A 299 7.18 10.26 4.91
C LEU A 299 7.84 8.87 5.01
N ALA A 300 7.13 7.91 5.60
CA ALA A 300 7.59 6.52 5.71
C ALA A 300 7.60 5.80 4.34
N SER A 301 6.55 5.98 3.53
CA SER A 301 6.40 5.29 2.26
C SER A 301 7.44 5.73 1.23
N ILE A 302 7.71 7.04 1.08
CA ILE A 302 8.70 7.56 0.13
C ILE A 302 10.07 6.92 0.37
N PHE A 303 10.48 6.83 1.63
CA PHE A 303 11.72 6.16 2.01
C PHE A 303 11.72 4.68 1.63
N ALA A 304 10.69 3.93 2.03
CA ALA A 304 10.59 2.49 1.80
C ALA A 304 10.58 2.14 0.30
N VAL A 305 9.84 2.91 -0.51
CA VAL A 305 9.68 2.67 -1.96
C VAL A 305 10.96 2.97 -2.72
N SER A 306 11.66 4.06 -2.38
CA SER A 306 12.95 4.39 -2.98
C SER A 306 13.99 3.29 -2.76
N ARG A 307 13.99 2.68 -1.56
CA ARG A 307 14.85 1.54 -1.21
C ARG A 307 14.52 0.29 -1.99
N MET A 308 13.23 -0.04 -2.11
CA MET A 308 12.81 -1.20 -2.90
C MET A 308 13.29 -1.08 -4.34
N LEU A 309 13.12 0.09 -4.98
CA LEU A 309 13.57 0.29 -6.35
C LEU A 309 15.11 0.26 -6.48
N ALA A 310 15.83 0.79 -5.49
CA ALA A 310 17.29 0.71 -5.46
C ALA A 310 17.78 -0.74 -5.36
N MET A 311 17.16 -1.55 -4.51
CA MET A 311 17.48 -2.97 -4.38
C MET A 311 17.19 -3.74 -5.68
N LEU A 312 16.06 -3.49 -6.34
CA LEU A 312 15.75 -4.09 -7.65
C LEU A 312 16.76 -3.69 -8.73
N THR A 313 17.25 -2.46 -8.67
CA THR A 313 18.31 -1.96 -9.55
C THR A 313 19.63 -2.69 -9.29
N GLU A 314 20.00 -2.87 -8.02
CA GLU A 314 21.21 -3.60 -7.60
C GLU A 314 21.16 -5.08 -7.99
N MET A 315 19.97 -5.67 -8.04
CA MET A 315 19.74 -7.03 -8.54
C MET A 315 19.74 -7.15 -10.07
N GLU A 316 20.03 -6.06 -10.79
CA GLU A 316 19.98 -5.99 -12.26
C GLU A 316 18.62 -6.37 -12.87
N LEU A 317 17.54 -6.19 -12.09
CA LEU A 317 16.17 -6.47 -12.53
C LEU A 317 15.50 -5.26 -13.17
N VAL A 318 15.97 -4.05 -12.91
CA VAL A 318 15.38 -2.80 -13.41
C VAL A 318 16.49 -1.87 -13.90
N PRO A 319 16.33 -1.21 -15.06
CA PRO A 319 17.33 -0.29 -15.59
C PRO A 319 17.49 0.95 -14.69
N HIS A 320 18.75 1.39 -14.54
CA HIS A 320 19.08 2.61 -13.83
C HIS A 320 19.98 3.52 -14.65
N ARG A 321 19.69 4.81 -14.59
CA ARG A 321 20.58 5.89 -15.03
C ARG A 321 20.73 6.87 -13.88
N HIS A 322 21.87 7.53 -13.77
CA HIS A 322 22.13 8.51 -12.72
C HIS A 322 21.76 9.94 -13.15
N PHE A 323 21.55 10.21 -14.45
CA PHE A 323 21.27 11.55 -15.00
C PHE A 323 22.21 12.66 -14.50
N GLY A 324 23.49 12.34 -14.27
CA GLY A 324 24.48 13.28 -13.73
C GLY A 324 24.32 13.61 -12.24
N MET A 325 23.33 13.04 -11.52
CA MET A 325 23.12 13.29 -10.11
C MET A 325 24.23 12.65 -9.24
N PRO A 326 24.69 13.32 -8.18
CA PRO A 326 25.60 12.74 -7.19
C PRO A 326 24.86 11.94 -6.13
N GLY A 327 25.50 10.90 -5.59
CA GLY A 327 25.01 10.12 -4.46
C GLY A 327 24.72 8.66 -4.79
N SER A 328 24.03 7.98 -3.87
CA SER A 328 23.71 6.56 -3.99
C SER A 328 22.52 6.31 -4.93
N ILE A 329 22.39 5.06 -5.39
CA ILE A 329 21.25 4.61 -6.22
C ILE A 329 19.92 4.95 -5.53
N GLN A 330 19.84 4.79 -4.21
CA GLN A 330 18.65 5.14 -3.42
C GLN A 330 18.27 6.62 -3.54
N LYS A 331 19.23 7.55 -3.59
CA LYS A 331 18.90 8.98 -3.77
C LYS A 331 18.30 9.25 -5.14
N HIS A 332 18.80 8.59 -6.17
CA HIS A 332 18.24 8.73 -7.52
C HIS A 332 16.83 8.12 -7.61
N THR A 333 16.62 6.93 -7.05
CA THR A 333 15.30 6.28 -7.05
C THR A 333 14.30 7.01 -6.17
N LEU A 334 14.76 7.71 -5.12
CA LEU A 334 13.96 8.64 -4.33
C LEU A 334 13.43 9.79 -5.21
N VAL A 335 14.29 10.40 -6.03
CA VAL A 335 13.86 11.45 -6.98
C VAL A 335 12.83 10.91 -7.97
N TYR A 336 13.04 9.73 -8.56
CA TYR A 336 12.06 9.12 -9.49
C TYR A 336 10.71 8.90 -8.84
N THR A 337 10.73 8.38 -7.62
CA THR A 337 9.54 8.12 -6.80
C THR A 337 8.77 9.40 -6.52
N VAL A 338 9.48 10.47 -6.14
CA VAL A 338 8.87 11.77 -5.82
C VAL A 338 8.32 12.45 -7.06
N VAL A 339 9.06 12.47 -8.17
CA VAL A 339 8.59 13.06 -9.43
C VAL A 339 7.32 12.37 -9.93
N LEU A 340 7.31 11.03 -9.90
CA LEU A 340 6.12 10.25 -10.28
C LEU A 340 4.96 10.49 -9.31
N GLY A 341 5.21 10.55 -8.00
CA GLY A 341 4.19 10.85 -6.99
C GLY A 341 3.58 12.25 -7.18
N ILE A 342 4.41 13.26 -7.46
CA ILE A 342 3.96 14.63 -7.77
C ILE A 342 3.10 14.63 -9.03
N PHE A 343 3.54 13.96 -10.10
CA PHE A 343 2.76 13.87 -11.34
C PHE A 343 1.38 13.25 -11.10
N LEU A 344 1.31 12.12 -10.40
CA LEU A 344 0.04 11.47 -10.09
C LEU A 344 -0.86 12.38 -9.23
N THR A 345 -0.30 13.05 -8.23
CA THR A 345 -1.04 13.95 -7.32
C THR A 345 -1.58 15.19 -8.05
N ALA A 346 -0.80 15.73 -8.99
CA ALA A 346 -1.15 16.94 -9.73
C ALA A 346 -2.23 16.69 -10.80
N PHE A 347 -2.18 15.55 -11.48
CA PHE A 347 -2.99 15.32 -12.68
C PHE A 347 -4.13 14.31 -12.53
N PHE A 348 -4.14 13.49 -11.47
CA PHE A 348 -5.18 12.49 -11.25
C PHE A 348 -5.99 12.80 -10.00
N ASP A 349 -7.29 12.51 -10.05
CA ASP A 349 -8.16 12.54 -8.88
C ASP A 349 -7.94 11.33 -7.96
N LEU A 350 -8.49 11.43 -6.75
CA LEU A 350 -8.34 10.44 -5.70
C LEU A 350 -8.88 9.06 -6.10
N SER A 351 -9.96 8.99 -6.89
CA SER A 351 -10.58 7.73 -7.30
C SER A 351 -9.75 7.00 -8.37
N ARG A 352 -9.25 7.74 -9.36
CA ARG A 352 -8.37 7.18 -10.40
C ARG A 352 -7.05 6.70 -9.83
N ILE A 353 -6.47 7.45 -8.89
CA ILE A 353 -5.27 7.04 -8.17
C ILE A 353 -5.53 5.73 -7.41
N ALA A 354 -6.60 5.66 -6.59
CA ALA A 354 -6.94 4.43 -5.87
C ALA A 354 -7.09 3.23 -6.82
N ALA A 355 -7.78 3.46 -7.94
CA ALA A 355 -8.10 2.43 -8.91
C ALA A 355 -6.87 1.87 -9.64
N LEU A 356 -5.94 2.71 -10.07
CA LEU A 356 -4.65 2.26 -10.62
C LEU A 356 -3.85 1.47 -9.57
N GLY A 357 -3.84 1.97 -8.34
CA GLY A 357 -3.08 1.40 -7.23
C GLY A 357 -3.53 -0.01 -6.89
N ILE A 358 -4.85 -0.24 -6.80
CA ILE A 358 -5.41 -1.55 -6.47
C ILE A 358 -5.27 -2.56 -7.60
N VAL A 359 -5.43 -2.17 -8.87
CA VAL A 359 -5.26 -3.09 -10.01
C VAL A 359 -3.83 -3.64 -10.05
N PHE A 360 -2.82 -2.76 -9.95
CA PHE A 360 -1.42 -3.21 -9.91
C PHE A 360 -1.12 -4.07 -8.69
N TYR A 361 -1.70 -3.72 -7.54
CA TYR A 361 -1.52 -4.50 -6.32
C TYR A 361 -2.09 -5.92 -6.44
N LEU A 362 -3.36 -6.06 -6.88
CA LEU A 362 -4.02 -7.37 -6.95
C LEU A 362 -3.32 -8.31 -7.93
N ILE A 363 -2.90 -7.81 -9.10
CA ILE A 363 -2.16 -8.61 -10.09
C ILE A 363 -0.84 -9.10 -9.50
N MET A 364 -0.11 -8.22 -8.82
CA MET A 364 1.15 -8.55 -8.17
C MET A 364 0.95 -9.51 -6.99
N ASP A 365 -0.11 -9.32 -6.19
CA ASP A 365 -0.43 -10.19 -5.06
C ASP A 365 -0.76 -11.61 -5.55
N ILE A 366 -1.60 -11.74 -6.59
CA ILE A 366 -1.90 -13.01 -7.25
C ILE A 366 -0.61 -13.69 -7.72
N ALA A 367 0.34 -12.95 -8.29
CA ALA A 367 1.63 -13.49 -8.68
C ALA A 367 2.43 -14.00 -7.47
N ILE A 368 2.45 -13.30 -6.34
CA ILE A 368 3.10 -13.82 -5.12
C ILE A 368 2.44 -15.11 -4.64
N GLN A 369 1.10 -15.14 -4.57
CA GLN A 369 0.38 -16.33 -4.14
C GLN A 369 0.65 -17.52 -5.07
N TRP A 370 0.67 -17.28 -6.38
CA TRP A 370 1.03 -18.29 -7.37
C TRP A 370 2.48 -18.76 -7.22
N GLY A 371 3.41 -17.82 -6.98
CA GLY A 371 4.81 -18.10 -6.72
C GLY A 371 5.02 -19.03 -5.53
N VAL A 372 4.29 -18.78 -4.44
CA VAL A 372 4.28 -19.67 -3.27
C VAL A 372 3.69 -21.02 -3.61
N LEU A 373 2.52 -21.06 -4.24
CA LEU A 373 1.83 -22.31 -4.54
C LEU A 373 2.65 -23.22 -5.47
N ARG A 374 3.29 -22.64 -6.49
CA ARG A 374 3.95 -23.37 -7.58
C ARG A 374 5.43 -23.67 -7.32
N TYR A 375 6.17 -22.71 -6.74
CA TYR A 375 7.64 -22.77 -6.68
C TYR A 375 8.18 -22.84 -5.25
N LEU A 376 7.55 -22.17 -4.28
CA LEU A 376 8.13 -22.06 -2.92
C LEU A 376 7.44 -22.94 -1.87
N ARG A 377 6.36 -23.65 -2.23
CA ARG A 377 5.48 -24.35 -1.27
C ARG A 377 6.23 -25.23 -0.28
N THR A 378 7.18 -26.03 -0.78
CA THR A 378 7.98 -26.96 0.03
C THR A 378 9.03 -26.22 0.87
N GLU A 379 9.65 -25.18 0.33
CA GLU A 379 10.69 -24.40 1.00
C GLU A 379 10.15 -23.56 2.17
N VAL A 380 8.93 -23.04 2.05
CA VAL A 380 8.28 -22.24 3.09
C VAL A 380 7.27 -23.04 3.94
N ASP A 381 7.16 -24.36 3.70
CA ASP A 381 6.18 -25.23 4.38
C ASP A 381 4.75 -24.65 4.34
N ALA A 382 4.28 -24.28 3.15
CA ALA A 382 2.96 -23.68 2.95
C ALA A 382 1.87 -24.72 2.70
N ARG A 383 0.71 -24.52 3.33
CA ARG A 383 -0.52 -25.29 3.04
C ARG A 383 -1.15 -24.77 1.75
N ALA A 384 -1.13 -25.59 0.70
CA ALA A 384 -1.54 -25.17 -0.66
C ALA A 384 -2.94 -24.54 -0.76
N TRP A 385 -3.90 -24.98 0.06
CA TRP A 385 -5.26 -24.46 0.01
C TRP A 385 -5.34 -22.98 0.41
N ILE A 386 -4.43 -22.47 1.26
CA ILE A 386 -4.49 -21.07 1.73
C ILE A 386 -4.08 -20.10 0.61
N PRO A 387 -2.91 -20.25 -0.06
CA PRO A 387 -2.59 -19.43 -1.23
C PRO A 387 -3.55 -19.64 -2.41
N ALA A 388 -4.09 -20.86 -2.59
CA ALA A 388 -5.08 -21.11 -3.64
C ALA A 388 -6.38 -20.31 -3.41
N THR A 389 -6.89 -20.31 -2.18
CA THR A 389 -8.05 -19.47 -1.80
C THR A 389 -7.72 -17.99 -1.95
N ALA A 390 -6.52 -17.55 -1.56
CA ALA A 390 -6.09 -16.17 -1.76
C ALA A 390 -6.12 -15.77 -3.25
N ILE A 391 -5.64 -16.62 -4.16
CA ILE A 391 -5.68 -16.37 -5.61
C ILE A 391 -7.12 -16.19 -6.08
N VAL A 392 -8.02 -17.13 -5.73
CA VAL A 392 -9.42 -17.08 -6.16
C VAL A 392 -10.09 -15.81 -5.65
N LEU A 393 -9.92 -15.47 -4.37
CA LEU A 393 -10.53 -14.28 -3.79
C LEU A 393 -9.99 -12.97 -4.39
N ASN A 394 -8.67 -12.88 -4.62
CA ASN A 394 -8.09 -11.71 -5.29
C ASN A 394 -8.54 -11.59 -6.75
N LEU A 395 -8.71 -12.71 -7.46
CA LEU A 395 -9.26 -12.71 -8.82
C LEU A 395 -10.72 -12.22 -8.83
N LEU A 396 -11.55 -12.68 -7.89
CA LEU A 396 -12.94 -12.21 -7.78
C LEU A 396 -13.00 -10.70 -7.48
N ALA A 397 -12.20 -10.21 -6.54
CA ALA A 397 -12.11 -8.78 -6.24
C ALA A 397 -11.62 -7.97 -7.45
N LEU A 398 -10.59 -8.45 -8.15
CA LEU A 398 -10.05 -7.80 -9.35
C LEU A 398 -11.08 -7.74 -10.48
N LEU A 399 -11.78 -8.86 -10.75
CA LEU A 399 -12.79 -8.92 -11.81
C LEU A 399 -13.99 -8.04 -11.49
N GLY A 400 -14.46 -8.05 -10.23
CA GLY A 400 -15.51 -7.13 -9.77
C GLY A 400 -15.11 -5.67 -9.93
N PHE A 401 -13.90 -5.32 -9.51
CA PHE A 401 -13.38 -3.95 -9.64
C PHE A 401 -13.23 -3.51 -11.10
N VAL A 402 -12.68 -4.37 -11.97
CA VAL A 402 -12.56 -4.11 -13.41
C VAL A 402 -13.93 -3.96 -14.05
N TRP A 403 -14.90 -4.81 -13.70
CA TRP A 403 -16.27 -4.68 -14.19
C TRP A 403 -16.88 -3.32 -13.83
N VAL A 404 -16.76 -2.89 -12.56
CA VAL A 404 -17.26 -1.58 -12.11
C VAL A 404 -16.58 -0.45 -12.89
N LYS A 405 -15.26 -0.48 -13.03
CA LYS A 405 -14.51 0.60 -13.71
C LYS A 405 -14.67 0.59 -15.22
N LEU A 406 -14.91 -0.54 -15.87
CA LEU A 406 -15.26 -0.57 -17.30
C LEU A 406 -16.62 0.08 -17.59
N ASN A 407 -17.53 0.11 -16.62
CA ASN A 407 -18.84 0.76 -16.77
C ASN A 407 -18.83 2.23 -16.33
N THR A 408 -17.93 2.63 -15.42
CA THR A 408 -17.94 3.97 -14.80
C THR A 408 -16.78 4.88 -15.26
N ASP A 409 -15.57 4.34 -15.45
CA ASP A 409 -14.39 5.09 -15.88
C ASP A 409 -13.39 4.19 -16.64
N PRO A 410 -13.68 3.84 -17.92
CA PRO A 410 -12.86 2.92 -18.71
C PRO A 410 -11.43 3.39 -18.92
N PHE A 411 -11.20 4.71 -18.84
CA PHE A 411 -9.88 5.31 -19.00
C PHE A 411 -8.87 4.74 -18.00
N VAL A 412 -9.29 4.48 -16.76
CA VAL A 412 -8.42 3.92 -15.72
C VAL A 412 -7.91 2.53 -16.10
N ILE A 413 -8.79 1.67 -16.62
CA ILE A 413 -8.42 0.31 -17.04
C ILE A 413 -7.50 0.38 -18.27
N GLY A 414 -7.80 1.26 -19.22
CA GLY A 414 -6.93 1.53 -20.36
C GLY A 414 -5.52 2.00 -19.94
N ALA A 415 -5.45 2.97 -19.02
CA ALA A 415 -4.19 3.48 -18.48
C ALA A 415 -3.40 2.42 -17.71
N ALA A 416 -4.08 1.58 -16.90
CA ALA A 416 -3.47 0.46 -16.21
C ALA A 416 -2.86 -0.55 -17.20
N MET A 417 -3.62 -0.96 -18.22
CA MET A 417 -3.13 -1.88 -19.25
C MET A 417 -1.97 -1.30 -20.04
N ALA A 418 -2.07 -0.04 -20.48
CA ALA A 418 -1.00 0.64 -21.21
C ALA A 418 0.30 0.70 -20.38
N THR A 419 0.18 1.02 -19.09
CA THR A 419 1.32 1.05 -18.17
C THR A 419 1.93 -0.35 -18.00
N MET A 420 1.11 -1.39 -17.82
CA MET A 420 1.60 -2.77 -17.72
C MET A 420 2.30 -3.25 -19.00
N ILE A 421 1.74 -2.94 -20.17
CA ILE A 421 2.36 -3.26 -21.46
C ILE A 421 3.70 -2.53 -21.59
N ALA A 422 3.76 -1.25 -21.22
CA ALA A 422 4.99 -0.47 -21.26
C ALA A 422 6.06 -1.05 -20.31
N ILE A 423 5.70 -1.44 -19.08
CA ILE A 423 6.59 -2.11 -18.13
C ILE A 423 7.10 -3.43 -18.73
N ALA A 424 6.19 -4.29 -19.22
CA ALA A 424 6.56 -5.59 -19.78
C ALA A 424 7.50 -5.44 -20.99
N ALA A 425 7.22 -4.50 -21.89
CA ALA A 425 8.05 -4.23 -23.06
C ALA A 425 9.43 -3.68 -22.67
N ALA A 426 9.48 -2.69 -21.78
CA ALA A 426 10.73 -2.09 -21.30
C ALA A 426 11.63 -3.14 -20.63
N GLU A 427 11.06 -3.96 -19.74
CA GLU A 427 11.80 -5.01 -19.03
C GLU A 427 12.25 -6.14 -19.95
N TRP A 428 11.42 -6.54 -20.91
CA TRP A 428 11.82 -7.53 -21.89
C TRP A 428 12.99 -7.06 -22.76
N VAL A 429 12.99 -5.79 -23.19
CA VAL A 429 14.12 -5.20 -23.92
C VAL A 429 15.36 -5.12 -23.04
N PHE A 430 15.21 -4.71 -21.78
CA PHE A 430 16.32 -4.58 -20.84
C PHE A 430 16.97 -5.93 -20.52
N LEU A 431 16.19 -6.92 -20.10
CA LEU A 431 16.68 -8.25 -19.74
C LEU A 431 17.31 -8.98 -20.93
N ARG A 432 16.80 -8.79 -22.16
CA ARG A 432 17.45 -9.31 -23.37
C ARG A 432 18.84 -8.70 -23.63
N LYS A 433 19.04 -7.43 -23.28
CA LYS A 433 20.35 -6.76 -23.40
C LYS A 433 21.28 -7.15 -22.24
N ALA A 434 20.75 -7.31 -21.03
CA ALA A 434 21.52 -7.72 -19.86
C ALA A 434 22.00 -9.17 -19.97
N GLY A 435 21.12 -10.10 -20.38
CA GLY A 435 21.49 -11.52 -20.60
C GLY A 435 22.52 -11.74 -21.70
N ARG A 436 22.77 -10.75 -22.58
CA ARG A 436 23.87 -10.76 -23.56
C ARG A 436 25.21 -10.30 -22.98
N ARG A 437 25.22 -9.62 -21.82
CA ARG A 437 26.45 -9.09 -21.17
C ARG A 437 27.08 -10.05 -20.18
N HIS A 438 26.31 -10.98 -19.62
CA HIS A 438 26.78 -12.03 -18.72
C HIS A 438 26.17 -13.38 -19.10
N PRO A 439 26.83 -14.19 -19.96
CA PRO A 439 26.40 -15.56 -20.19
C PRO A 439 26.51 -16.36 -18.87
N PRO A 440 25.64 -17.36 -18.65
CA PRO A 440 25.74 -18.20 -17.46
C PRO A 440 27.12 -18.85 -17.42
N VAL A 441 27.86 -18.61 -16.34
CA VAL A 441 29.09 -19.37 -16.05
C VAL A 441 28.64 -20.81 -15.91
N HIS A 442 28.95 -21.63 -16.91
CA HIS A 442 28.72 -23.06 -16.86
C HIS A 442 29.35 -23.58 -15.57
N ALA A 443 28.56 -24.28 -14.76
CA ALA A 443 29.07 -25.08 -13.67
C ALA A 443 30.07 -26.07 -14.28
N GLU A 444 31.37 -25.78 -14.13
CA GLU A 444 32.42 -26.74 -14.41
C GLU A 444 32.06 -28.03 -13.69
N HIS A 445 31.76 -29.05 -14.47
CA HIS A 445 31.77 -30.43 -14.03
C HIS A 445 33.15 -30.68 -13.42
N GLN A 446 33.21 -30.75 -12.09
CA GLN A 446 34.29 -31.46 -11.42
C GLN A 446 34.07 -32.95 -11.67
N THR A 447 34.55 -33.41 -12.82
CA THR A 447 35.03 -34.78 -12.97
C THR A 447 36.44 -34.84 -12.40
N PRO A 448 36.72 -35.71 -11.42
CA PRO A 448 38.04 -36.29 -11.30
C PRO A 448 37.97 -37.67 -11.95
N ASP A 449 38.48 -37.76 -13.17
CA ASP A 449 38.81 -39.04 -13.79
C ASP A 449 40.22 -39.45 -13.32
N HIS A 450 40.26 -40.63 -12.70
CA HIS A 450 41.31 -41.64 -12.59
C HIS A 450 42.80 -41.35 -12.23
N ARG A 451 43.18 -42.10 -11.17
CA ARG A 451 44.38 -42.97 -11.00
C ARG A 451 45.70 -42.35 -10.49
N GLY A 452 46.13 -42.94 -9.37
CA GLY A 452 47.46 -42.94 -8.78
C GLY A 452 47.44 -43.86 -7.57
#